data_AF-A0A2E9RU76-F1
#
_entry.id   AF-A0A2E9RU76-F1
#
_cell.length_a   1.000
_cell.length_b   1.000
_cell.length_c   1.000
_cell.angle_alpha   90.00
_cell.angle_beta   90.00
_cell.angle_gamma   90.00
#
_symmetry.space_group_name_H-M   'P 1'
#
loop_
_entity.id
_entity.type
_entity.pdbx_description
1 polymer ?
#
loop_
_entity_poly.entity_id
_entity_poly.type
_entity_poly.pdbx_seq_one_letter_code
_entity_poly.pdbx_strand_id
1 'polypeptide(L)'
;MSVRPVHIGLIALRALSLLILCFGVGLWWYHGAQPGLWKTSVENRVELPIIEGMPELGTQEQIVWENRFVAGIETPILALVLALFVWSLSFLCFRQTNP
;
A
#
# COMPACT_ATOMS: atom_id res chain seq x y z
N MET A 1 -10.52 -12.15 38.44
CA MET A 1 -10.56 -11.04 37.46
C MET A 1 -11.01 -11.61 36.11
N SER A 2 -12.31 -11.60 35.82
CA SER A 2 -12.85 -12.03 34.52
C SER A 2 -12.92 -10.79 33.64
N VAL A 3 -11.91 -10.60 32.79
CA VAL A 3 -11.99 -9.60 31.71
C VAL A 3 -13.07 -10.10 30.76
N ARG A 4 -14.22 -9.40 30.70
CA ARG A 4 -15.37 -9.86 29.89
C ARG A 4 -14.89 -10.05 28.44
N PRO A 5 -15.18 -11.19 27.79
CA PRO A 5 -14.67 -11.52 26.45
C PRO A 5 -14.99 -10.44 25.39
N VAL A 6 -16.04 -9.66 25.62
CA VAL A 6 -16.44 -8.50 24.81
C VAL A 6 -15.34 -7.42 24.75
N HIS A 7 -14.69 -7.09 25.87
CA HIS A 7 -13.65 -6.06 25.88
C HIS A 7 -12.41 -6.49 25.09
N ILE A 8 -12.05 -7.76 25.17
CA ILE A 8 -10.92 -8.34 24.43
C ILE A 8 -11.21 -8.28 22.92
N GLY A 9 -12.43 -8.64 22.50
CA GLY A 9 -12.84 -8.57 21.09
C GLY A 9 -12.81 -7.15 20.51
N LEU A 10 -13.24 -6.15 21.29
CA LEU A 10 -13.20 -4.75 20.87
C LEU A 10 -11.77 -4.22 20.71
N ILE A 11 -10.88 -4.59 21.63
CA ILE A 11 -9.44 -4.25 21.55
C ILE A 11 -8.82 -4.93 20.32
N ALA A 12 -9.14 -6.19 20.07
CA ALA A 12 -8.65 -6.92 18.89
C ALA A 12 -9.10 -6.26 17.57
N LEU A 13 -10.37 -5.83 17.47
CA LEU A 13 -10.87 -5.12 16.28
C LEU A 13 -10.15 -3.78 16.05
N ARG A 14 -9.88 -3.02 17.11
CA ARG A 14 -9.13 -1.76 17.02
C ARG A 14 -7.68 -2.00 16.63
N ALA A 15 -7.03 -2.99 17.22
CA ALA A 15 -5.68 -3.39 16.87
C ALA A 15 -5.59 -3.84 15.40
N LEU A 16 -6.58 -4.61 14.92
CA LEU A 16 -6.67 -5.03 13.53
C LEU A 16 -6.82 -3.83 12.57
N SER A 17 -7.66 -2.85 12.91
CA SER A 17 -7.81 -1.62 12.13
C SER A 17 -6.49 -0.86 12.00
N LEU A 18 -5.75 -0.69 13.10
CA LEU A 18 -4.43 -0.06 13.08
C LEU A 18 -3.42 -0.86 12.26
N LEU A 19 -3.44 -2.20 12.37
CA LEU A 19 -2.57 -3.08 11.60
C LEU A 19 -2.82 -2.93 10.09
N ILE A 20 -4.10 -2.92 9.66
CA ILE A 20 -4.48 -2.72 8.26
C ILE A 20 -3.95 -1.38 7.75
N LEU A 21 -4.11 -0.31 8.53
CA LEU A 21 -3.65 1.02 8.15
C LEU A 21 -2.12 1.09 8.04
N CYS A 22 -1.41 0.58 9.04
CA CYS A 22 0.06 0.51 9.02
C CYS A 22 0.57 -0.33 7.85
N PHE A 23 -0.08 -1.46 7.56
CA PHE A 23 0.29 -2.33 6.45
C PHE A 23 0.10 -1.64 5.10
N GLY A 24 -1.03 -0.96 4.88
CA GLY A 24 -1.27 -0.22 3.64
C GLY A 24 -0.27 0.91 3.40
N VAL A 25 0.03 1.70 4.45
CA VAL A 25 1.04 2.75 4.39
C VAL A 25 2.44 2.17 4.19
N GLY A 26 2.79 1.10 4.90
CA GLY A 26 4.08 0.43 4.78
C GLY A 26 4.30 -0.17 3.39
N LEU A 27 3.27 -0.80 2.81
CA LEU A 27 3.33 -1.34 1.46
C LEU A 27 3.51 -0.23 0.41
N TRP A 28 2.82 0.89 0.56
CA TRP A 28 2.97 2.04 -0.33
C TRP A 28 4.36 2.67 -0.21
N TRP A 29 4.88 2.82 1.00
CA TRP A 29 6.24 3.29 1.24
C TRP A 29 7.26 2.36 0.61
N TYR A 30 7.11 1.04 0.79
CA TYR A 30 8.00 0.03 0.21
C TYR A 30 8.10 0.12 -1.32
N HIS A 31 7.00 0.49 -1.99
CA HIS A 31 6.98 0.71 -3.45
C HIS A 31 7.47 2.11 -3.88
N GLY A 32 7.99 2.91 -2.96
CA GLY A 32 8.56 4.24 -3.24
C GLY A 32 7.59 5.40 -3.09
N ALA A 33 6.49 5.22 -2.35
CA ALA A 33 5.50 6.25 -2.08
C ALA A 33 4.99 6.98 -3.34
N GLN A 34 4.70 6.21 -4.40
CA GLN A 34 4.28 6.78 -5.67
C GLN A 34 2.94 7.51 -5.51
N PRO A 35 2.85 8.81 -5.89
CA PRO A 35 1.62 9.58 -5.80
C PRO A 35 0.60 9.21 -6.91
N GLY A 36 1.02 8.43 -7.92
CA GLY A 36 0.15 7.95 -8.98
C GLY A 36 -0.77 6.80 -8.55
N LEU A 37 -1.64 6.38 -9.47
CA LEU A 37 -2.46 5.17 -9.33
C LEU A 37 -1.60 3.90 -9.46
N TRP A 38 -2.21 2.74 -9.23
CA TRP A 38 -1.56 1.44 -9.48
C TRP A 38 -1.02 1.34 -10.89
N LYS A 39 0.23 0.90 -10.97
CA LYS A 39 0.90 0.62 -12.24
C LYS A 39 1.32 -0.83 -12.26
N THR A 40 1.05 -1.49 -13.38
CA THR A 40 1.53 -2.84 -13.69
C THR A 40 2.70 -2.83 -14.67
N SER A 41 2.99 -1.66 -15.25
CA SER A 41 4.12 -1.43 -16.14
C SER A 41 4.83 -0.13 -15.76
N VAL A 42 6.15 -0.20 -15.62
CA VAL A 42 7.00 0.92 -15.23
C VAL A 42 7.92 1.24 -16.41
N GLU A 43 7.96 2.53 -16.77
CA GLU A 43 8.88 3.04 -17.77
C GLU A 43 10.29 3.09 -17.19
N ASN A 44 11.23 2.38 -17.83
CA ASN A 44 12.65 2.44 -17.51
C ASN A 44 13.41 3.01 -18.71
N ARG A 45 14.13 4.11 -18.49
CA ARG A 45 14.95 4.76 -19.52
C ARG A 45 16.35 4.24 -19.40
N VAL A 46 16.78 3.49 -20.41
CA VAL A 46 18.10 2.89 -20.46
C VAL A 46 18.88 3.56 -21.59
N GLU A 47 20.05 4.10 -21.26
CA GLU A 47 20.98 4.61 -22.26
C GLU A 47 21.74 3.43 -22.87
N LEU A 48 21.53 3.19 -24.15
CA LEU A 48 22.23 2.18 -24.91
C LEU A 48 23.14 2.83 -25.95
N PRO A 49 24.32 2.26 -26.24
CA PRO A 49 25.16 2.77 -27.32
C PRO A 49 24.42 2.65 -28.66
N ILE A 50 24.57 3.64 -29.54
CA ILE A 50 23.93 3.64 -30.87
C ILE A 50 24.38 2.41 -31.69
N ILE A 51 25.65 2.02 -31.51
CA ILE A 51 26.24 0.82 -32.11
C ILE A 51 26.82 -0.05 -30.99
N GLU A 52 26.40 -1.32 -30.93
CA GLU A 52 26.95 -2.29 -29.99
C GLU A 52 28.48 -2.39 -30.15
N GLY A 53 29.21 -2.14 -29.07
CA GLY A 53 30.68 -2.23 -29.04
C GLY A 53 31.44 -0.94 -29.39
N MET A 54 30.75 0.16 -29.73
CA MET A 54 31.37 1.47 -30.00
C MET A 54 30.70 2.59 -29.17
N PRO A 55 30.98 2.69 -27.86
CA PRO A 55 30.36 3.67 -26.98
C PRO A 55 30.73 5.13 -27.32
N GLU A 56 31.86 5.36 -28.00
CA GLU A 56 32.33 6.68 -28.43
C GLU A 56 31.46 7.37 -29.48
N LEU A 57 30.58 6.63 -30.18
CA LEU A 57 29.70 7.18 -31.21
C LEU A 57 28.42 7.81 -30.65
N GLY A 58 28.27 7.80 -29.32
CA GLY A 58 27.14 8.37 -28.61
C GLY A 58 26.14 7.32 -28.14
N THR A 59 25.22 7.77 -27.30
CA THR A 59 24.17 6.95 -26.68
C THR A 59 22.80 7.35 -27.21
N GLN A 60 21.89 6.39 -27.21
CA GLN A 60 20.47 6.58 -27.47
C GLN A 60 19.69 6.21 -26.20
N GLU A 61 18.71 7.04 -25.83
CA GLU A 61 17.73 6.65 -24.82
C GLU A 61 16.75 5.62 -25.42
N GLN A 62 16.73 4.43 -24.85
CA GLN A 62 15.70 3.43 -25.11
C GLN A 62 14.71 3.39 -23.94
N ILE A 63 13.42 3.47 -24.26
CA ILE A 63 12.35 3.26 -23.28
C ILE A 63 12.03 1.77 -23.22
N VAL A 64 12.34 1.14 -22.10
CA VAL A 64 12.01 -0.26 -21.80
C VAL A 64 10.87 -0.29 -20.80
N TRP A 65 9.78 -0.96 -21.15
CA TRP A 65 8.64 -1.14 -20.25
C TRP A 65 8.83 -2.41 -19.43
N GLU A 66 9.00 -2.27 -18.11
CA GLU A 66 9.13 -3.39 -17.20
C GLU A 66 7.77 -3.74 -16.59
N ASN A 67 7.36 -5.01 -16.70
CA ASN A 67 6.14 -5.50 -16.07
C ASN A 67 6.37 -5.69 -14.57
N ARG A 68 6.12 -4.62 -13.81
CA ARG A 68 6.29 -4.59 -12.36
C ARG A 68 5.10 -3.90 -11.71
N PHE A 69 4.54 -4.54 -10.68
CA PHE A 69 3.51 -3.92 -9.86
C PHE A 69 4.12 -2.83 -8.97
N VAL A 70 3.51 -1.66 -8.97
CA VAL A 70 3.86 -0.54 -8.08
C VAL A 70 2.58 -0.07 -7.39
N ALA A 71 2.56 -0.21 -6.07
CA ALA A 71 1.52 0.34 -5.23
C ALA A 71 1.53 1.87 -5.33
N GLY A 72 0.37 2.41 -5.67
CA GLY A 72 0.10 3.83 -5.81
C GLY A 72 -0.63 4.37 -4.58
N ILE A 73 -1.03 5.63 -4.63
CA ILE A 73 -1.73 6.32 -3.54
C ILE A 73 -3.08 5.67 -3.18
N GLU A 74 -3.66 4.90 -4.10
CA GLU A 74 -4.86 4.09 -3.87
C GLU A 74 -4.66 3.08 -2.72
N THR A 75 -3.46 2.54 -2.55
CA THR A 75 -3.15 1.55 -1.50
C THR A 75 -3.38 2.07 -0.08
N PRO A 76 -2.77 3.21 0.35
CA PRO A 76 -3.04 3.75 1.68
C PRO A 76 -4.48 4.28 1.82
N ILE A 77 -5.09 4.77 0.74
CA ILE A 77 -6.50 5.22 0.76
C ILE A 77 -7.44 4.03 1.03
N LEU A 78 -7.28 2.92 0.29
CA LEU A 78 -8.07 1.70 0.49
C LEU A 78 -7.86 1.12 1.88
N ALA A 79 -6.60 1.11 2.36
CA ALA A 79 -6.29 0.68 3.71
C ALA A 79 -6.95 1.57 4.77
N LEU A 80 -6.99 2.89 4.57
CA LEU A 80 -7.69 3.83 5.46
C LEU A 80 -9.20 3.55 5.47
N VAL A 81 -9.82 3.39 4.30
CA VAL A 81 -11.27 3.09 4.20
C VAL A 81 -11.60 1.79 4.93
N LEU A 82 -10.80 0.73 4.70
CA LEU A 82 -10.99 -0.55 5.37
C LEU A 82 -10.76 -0.44 6.89
N ALA A 83 -9.72 0.28 7.32
CA ALA A 83 -9.42 0.51 8.73
C ALA A 83 -10.58 1.27 9.43
N LEU A 84 -11.13 2.31 8.79
CA LEU A 84 -12.27 3.07 9.30
C LEU A 84 -13.54 2.21 9.36
N PHE A 85 -13.75 1.33 8.38
CA PHE A 85 -14.87 0.39 8.39
C PHE A 85 -14.77 -0.57 9.58
N VAL A 86 -13.63 -1.22 9.78
CA VAL A 86 -13.38 -2.13 10.92
C VAL A 86 -13.50 -1.39 12.26
N TRP A 87 -12.99 -0.16 12.32
CA TRP A 87 -13.11 0.68 13.51
C TRP A 87 -14.57 1.04 13.82
N SER A 88 -15.36 1.36 12.81
CA SER A 88 -16.79 1.65 12.95
C SER A 88 -17.57 0.44 13.45
N LEU A 89 -17.23 -0.77 12.98
CA LEU A 89 -17.79 -2.02 13.49
C LEU A 89 -17.48 -2.22 14.99
N SER A 90 -16.26 -1.91 15.42
CA SER A 90 -15.91 -1.92 16.86
C SER A 90 -16.83 -0.99 17.66
N PHE A 91 -17.13 0.21 17.14
CA PHE A 91 -18.02 1.15 17.81
C PHE A 91 -19.47 0.66 17.87
N LEU A 92 -19.99 0.09 16.78
CA LEU A 92 -21.34 -0.47 16.74
C LEU A 92 -21.50 -1.66 17.71
N CYS A 93 -20.53 -2.57 17.75
CA CYS A 93 -20.50 -3.69 18.68
C CYS A 93 -20.42 -3.22 20.15
N PHE A 94 -19.66 -2.15 20.43
CA PHE A 94 -19.63 -1.55 21.76
C PHE A 94 -20.99 -0.97 22.17
N ARG A 95 -21.68 -0.27 21.26
CA ARG A 95 -23.02 0.27 21.50
C ARG A 95 -24.05 -0.81 21.76
N GLN A 96 -23.99 -1.93 21.04
CA GLN A 96 -24.90 -3.06 21.27
C GLN A 96 -24.67 -3.75 22.61
N THR A 97 -23.44 -3.75 23.12
CA THR A 97 -23.09 -4.39 24.40
C THR A 97 -23.29 -3.49 25.61
N ASN A 98 -23.46 -2.18 25.42
CA ASN A 98 -23.78 -1.19 26.45
C ASN A 98 -24.92 -0.28 25.94
N PRO A 99 -26.18 -0.75 25.99
CA PRO A 99 -27.34 -0.03 25.44
C PRO A 99 -27.67 1.25 26.20
#